data_AF-A0AB40ACM7-F1
#
_entry.id   AF-A0AB40ACM7-F1
#
_cell.length_a   1.000
_cell.length_b   1.000
_cell.length_c   1.000
_cell.angle_alpha   90.00
_cell.angle_beta   90.00
_cell.angle_gamma   90.00
#
_symmetry.space_group_name_H-M   'P 1'
#
loop_
_entity.id
_entity.type
_entity.pdbx_description
1 polymer ?
#
loop_
_entity_poly.entity_id
_entity_poly.type
_entity_poly.pdbx_seq_one_letter_code
_entity_poly.pdbx_strand_id
1 'polypeptide(L)'
;MDFNTGADYLFERILKELDLSRHREDQILKELEESRRREEGTQRLLKTLTEEVFMLRGEVRQLKSLPVPEPVANNLQMLPFETLPDFQDFDQKLLNEDEMRRELKSKLKMVGGNDVPTFTRLAVKAVISDKLAVDITWRRTLEKPSIQMFSTYAIIKEMAISKFPTSTELDINKVIQQYFLHARDRIYKRQKPL
;
A
#
# COMPACT_ATOMS: atom_id res chain seq x y z
N MET A 1 55.28 59.37 47.24
CA MET A 1 53.95 59.38 46.60
C MET A 1 53.83 58.13 45.77
N ASP A 2 52.63 57.54 45.78
CA ASP A 2 52.09 56.57 44.82
C ASP A 2 52.52 55.09 44.95
N PHE A 3 52.30 54.52 46.14
CA PHE A 3 52.11 53.06 46.30
C PHE A 3 50.62 52.64 46.24
N ASN A 4 49.68 53.58 46.14
CA ASN A 4 48.24 53.31 46.25
C ASN A 4 47.58 52.91 44.91
N THR A 5 48.09 53.41 43.79
CA THR A 5 47.43 53.32 42.47
C THR A 5 47.46 51.92 41.86
N GLY A 6 48.48 51.10 42.18
CA GLY A 6 48.59 49.73 41.67
C GLY A 6 47.68 48.74 42.40
N ALA A 7 47.48 48.94 43.72
CA ALA A 7 46.57 48.13 44.52
C ALA A 7 45.11 48.40 44.13
N ASP A 8 44.76 49.67 43.90
CA ASP A 8 43.42 50.09 43.45
C ASP A 8 43.09 49.50 42.06
N TYR A 9 44.05 49.50 41.13
CA TYR A 9 43.84 48.90 39.80
C TYR A 9 43.63 47.38 39.85
N LEU A 10 44.40 46.68 40.69
CA LEU A 10 44.22 45.23 40.89
C LEU A 10 42.88 44.91 41.56
N PHE A 11 42.47 45.73 42.53
CA PHE A 11 41.18 45.59 43.20
C PHE A 11 40.00 45.76 42.23
N GLU A 12 40.00 46.82 41.41
CA GLU A 12 38.98 47.07 40.39
C GLU A 12 38.90 45.94 39.34
N ARG A 13 40.06 45.41 38.93
CA ARG A 13 40.10 44.26 38.01
C ARG A 13 39.48 43.01 38.64
N ILE A 14 39.79 42.73 39.91
CA ILE A 14 39.21 41.60 40.65
C ILE A 14 37.69 41.78 40.78
N LEU A 15 37.21 42.98 41.10
CA LEU A 15 35.77 43.25 41.18
C LEU A 15 35.06 43.00 39.84
N LYS A 16 35.64 43.47 38.74
CA LYS A 16 35.09 43.23 37.40
C LYS A 16 35.08 41.75 37.01
N GLU A 17 36.13 41.01 37.35
CA GLU A 17 36.17 39.56 37.12
C GLU A 17 35.13 38.81 37.97
N LEU A 18 34.91 39.23 39.22
CA LEU A 18 33.87 38.69 40.10
C LEU A 18 32.46 38.96 39.56
N ASP A 19 32.19 40.17 39.06
CA ASP A 19 30.90 40.51 38.45
C ASP A 19 30.63 39.72 37.17
N LEU A 20 31.64 39.58 36.31
CA LEU A 20 31.55 38.71 35.14
C LEU A 20 31.32 37.25 35.51
N SER A 21 31.96 36.78 36.58
CA SER A 21 31.77 35.41 37.06
C SER A 21 30.35 35.20 37.60
N ARG A 22 29.82 36.14 38.39
CA ARG A 22 28.43 36.11 38.86
C ARG A 22 27.44 36.10 37.70
N HIS A 23 27.64 36.96 36.70
CA HIS A 23 26.75 37.00 35.54
C HIS A 23 26.76 35.69 34.74
N ARG A 24 27.92 35.04 34.60
CA ARG A 24 28.02 33.72 33.97
C ARG A 24 27.30 32.64 34.80
N GLU A 25 27.44 32.69 36.11
CA GLU A 25 26.75 31.76 37.02
C GLU A 25 25.22 31.89 36.89
N ASP A 26 24.70 33.12 36.85
CA ASP A 26 23.27 33.37 36.65
C ASP A 26 22.76 32.84 35.29
N GLN A 27 23.56 32.98 34.22
CA GLN A 27 23.20 32.43 32.91
C GLN A 27 23.16 30.89 32.92
N ILE A 28 24.14 30.24 33.55
CA ILE A 28 24.19 28.78 33.67
C ILE A 28 22.99 28.26 34.47
N LEU A 29 22.64 28.92 35.58
CA LEU A 29 21.48 28.54 36.39
C LEU A 29 20.18 28.64 35.59
N LYS A 30 20.02 29.69 34.79
CA LYS A 30 18.85 29.87 33.93
C LYS A 30 18.76 28.77 32.86
N GLU A 31 19.86 28.48 32.16
CA GLU A 31 19.89 27.41 31.16
C GLU A 31 19.62 26.03 31.77
N LEU A 32 20.12 25.77 32.98
CA LEU A 32 19.87 24.53 33.71
C LEU A 32 18.39 24.37 34.06
N GLU A 33 17.72 25.45 34.48
CA GLU A 33 16.29 25.43 34.77
C GLU A 33 15.45 25.20 33.51
N GLU A 34 15.81 25.85 32.40
CA GLU A 34 15.17 25.63 31.10
C GLU A 34 15.41 24.19 30.57
N SER A 35 16.61 23.64 30.78
CA SER A 35 16.92 22.24 30.45
C SER A 35 16.06 21.28 31.27
N ARG A 36 15.94 21.52 32.58
CA ARG A 36 15.10 20.71 33.47
C ARG A 36 13.63 20.73 33.04
N ARG A 37 13.09 21.92 32.71
CA ARG A 37 11.71 22.05 32.21
C ARG A 37 11.49 21.30 30.89
N ARG A 38 12.45 21.34 29.97
CA ARG A 38 12.41 20.57 28.72
C ARG A 38 12.44 19.06 28.97
N GLU A 39 13.28 18.62 29.90
CA GLU A 39 13.38 17.20 30.27
C GLU A 39 12.08 16.70 30.90
N GLU A 40 11.50 17.45 31.85
CA GLU A 40 10.20 17.15 32.44
C GLU A 40 9.08 17.06 31.39
N GLY A 41 9.06 18.00 30.43
CA GLY A 41 8.12 17.97 29.31
C GLY A 41 8.28 16.72 28.44
N THR A 42 9.52 16.36 28.13
CA THR A 42 9.85 15.17 27.33
C THR A 42 9.44 13.89 28.05
N GLN A 43 9.71 13.80 29.36
CA GLN A 43 9.31 12.65 30.19
C GLN A 43 7.77 12.49 30.24
N ARG A 44 7.02 13.59 30.32
CA ARG A 44 5.55 13.55 30.26
C ARG A 44 5.05 13.01 28.91
N LEU A 45 5.61 13.48 27.80
CA LEU A 45 5.25 13.02 26.46
C LEU A 45 5.56 11.52 26.27
N LEU A 46 6.75 11.08 26.72
CA LEU A 46 7.13 9.67 26.65
C LEU A 46 6.18 8.78 27.46
N LYS A 47 5.73 9.25 28.63
CA LYS A 47 4.75 8.53 29.45
C LYS A 47 3.43 8.37 28.70
N THR A 48 2.87 9.46 28.15
CA THR A 48 1.62 9.41 27.38
C THR A 48 1.73 8.49 26.17
N LEU A 49 2.80 8.60 25.40
CA LEU A 49 3.01 7.73 24.23
C LEU A 49 3.12 6.25 24.62
N THR A 50 3.76 5.96 25.75
CA THR A 50 3.86 4.59 26.27
C THR A 50 2.50 4.03 26.64
N GLU A 51 1.66 4.84 27.29
CA GLU A 51 0.27 4.48 27.64
C GLU A 51 -0.55 4.22 26.37
N GLU A 52 -0.47 5.09 25.36
CA GLU A 52 -1.17 4.91 24.08
C GLU A 52 -0.73 3.63 23.35
N VAL A 53 0.57 3.36 23.27
CA VAL A 53 1.09 2.13 22.65
C VAL A 53 0.60 0.89 23.39
N PHE A 54 0.49 0.95 24.71
CA PHE A 54 -0.05 -0.15 25.49
C PHE A 54 -1.53 -0.39 25.17
N MET A 55 -2.34 0.67 25.11
CA MET A 55 -3.76 0.59 24.74
C MET A 55 -3.96 0.03 23.34
N LEU A 56 -3.24 0.56 22.34
CA LEU A 56 -3.29 0.08 20.96
C LEU A 56 -2.88 -1.40 20.84
N ARG A 57 -1.85 -1.84 21.58
CA ARG A 57 -1.49 -3.26 21.62
C ARG A 57 -2.61 -4.11 22.22
N GLY A 58 -3.33 -3.60 23.22
CA GLY A 58 -4.52 -4.22 23.79
C GLY A 58 -5.64 -4.36 22.75
N GLU A 59 -5.97 -3.28 22.05
CA GLU A 59 -6.97 -3.27 20.98
C GLU A 59 -6.59 -4.24 19.85
N VAL A 60 -5.33 -4.23 19.40
CA VAL A 60 -4.85 -5.17 18.37
C VAL A 60 -4.98 -6.62 18.83
N ARG A 61 -4.71 -6.92 20.12
CA ARG A 61 -4.93 -8.26 20.67
C ARG A 61 -6.40 -8.64 20.68
N GLN A 62 -7.28 -7.72 21.07
CA GLN A 62 -8.73 -7.95 21.04
C GLN A 62 -9.22 -8.21 19.61
N LEU A 63 -8.82 -7.37 18.65
CA LEU A 63 -9.14 -7.55 17.23
C LEU A 63 -8.62 -8.88 16.67
N LYS A 64 -7.44 -9.35 17.10
CA LYS A 64 -6.90 -10.66 16.73
C LYS A 64 -7.60 -11.83 17.42
N SER A 65 -8.20 -11.60 18.60
CA SER A 65 -8.95 -12.61 19.35
C SER A 65 -10.42 -12.70 18.93
N LEU A 66 -10.91 -11.72 18.16
CA LEU A 66 -12.17 -11.88 17.46
C LEU A 66 -12.10 -13.15 16.62
N PRO A 67 -13.19 -13.95 16.58
CA PRO A 67 -13.25 -15.07 15.66
C PRO A 67 -12.90 -14.52 14.28
N VAL A 68 -11.78 -15.00 13.72
CA VAL A 68 -11.51 -14.87 12.29
C VAL A 68 -12.80 -15.39 11.65
N PRO A 69 -13.54 -14.59 10.86
CA PRO A 69 -14.66 -15.12 10.11
C PRO A 69 -14.14 -16.40 9.48
N GLU A 70 -14.81 -17.53 9.73
CA GLU A 70 -14.45 -18.80 9.09
C GLU A 70 -14.08 -18.49 7.64
N PRO A 71 -12.97 -19.03 7.09
CA PRO A 71 -12.53 -18.67 5.76
C PRO A 71 -13.74 -18.86 4.86
N VAL A 72 -14.35 -17.74 4.47
CA VAL A 72 -15.56 -17.73 3.67
C VAL A 72 -15.19 -18.62 2.50
N ALA A 73 -15.92 -19.73 2.35
CA ALA A 73 -15.57 -20.83 1.46
C ALA A 73 -14.88 -20.25 0.23
N ASN A 74 -13.59 -20.54 0.04
CA ASN A 74 -12.71 -19.79 -0.84
C ASN A 74 -13.33 -19.78 -2.26
N ASN A 75 -14.15 -18.78 -2.57
CA ASN A 75 -15.13 -18.84 -3.67
C ASN A 75 -14.43 -18.73 -5.04
N LEU A 76 -13.11 -18.47 -5.02
CA LEU A 76 -12.22 -18.39 -6.16
C LEU A 76 -11.38 -19.67 -6.38
N GLN A 77 -11.71 -20.79 -5.73
CA GLN A 77 -11.03 -22.08 -5.93
C GLN A 77 -11.09 -22.59 -7.37
N MET A 78 -12.09 -22.16 -8.16
CA MET A 78 -12.29 -22.62 -9.54
C MET A 78 -11.53 -21.83 -10.61
N LEU A 79 -10.66 -20.90 -10.22
CA LEU A 79 -9.89 -20.11 -11.18
C LEU A 79 -8.64 -20.87 -11.67
N PRO A 80 -8.30 -20.81 -12.97
CA PRO A 80 -9.03 -20.11 -14.04
C PRO A 80 -10.20 -20.93 -14.61
N PHE A 81 -11.25 -20.25 -15.06
CA PHE A 81 -12.42 -20.89 -15.67
C PHE A 81 -12.11 -21.48 -17.06
N GLU A 82 -12.70 -22.64 -17.34
CA GLU A 82 -12.58 -23.35 -18.62
C GLU A 82 -13.80 -23.27 -19.52
N THR A 83 -14.98 -22.95 -18.98
CA THR A 83 -16.23 -22.92 -19.72
C THR A 83 -16.93 -21.56 -19.59
N LEU A 84 -17.70 -21.20 -20.61
CA LEU A 84 -18.42 -19.93 -20.64
C LEU A 84 -19.56 -19.85 -19.60
N PRO A 85 -20.37 -20.91 -19.37
CA PRO A 85 -21.40 -20.88 -18.34
C PRO A 85 -20.84 -20.65 -16.94
N ASP A 86 -19.80 -21.39 -16.53
CA ASP A 86 -19.22 -21.23 -15.19
C ASP A 86 -18.66 -19.81 -14.98
N PHE A 87 -18.06 -19.26 -16.03
CA PHE A 87 -17.55 -17.88 -16.01
C PHE A 87 -18.68 -16.84 -15.95
N GLN A 88 -19.79 -17.06 -16.66
CA GLN A 88 -20.96 -16.18 -16.62
C GLN A 88 -21.61 -16.16 -15.23
N ASP A 89 -21.77 -17.32 -14.61
CA ASP A 89 -22.32 -17.43 -13.26
C ASP A 89 -21.43 -16.71 -12.24
N PHE A 90 -20.11 -16.88 -12.37
CA PHE A 90 -19.14 -16.15 -11.56
C PHE A 90 -19.22 -14.63 -11.79
N ASP A 91 -19.25 -14.18 -13.04
CA ASP A 91 -19.24 -12.75 -13.36
C ASP A 91 -20.52 -12.05 -12.88
N GLN A 92 -21.66 -12.77 -12.88
CA GLN A 92 -22.90 -12.28 -12.32
C GLN A 92 -22.83 -12.08 -10.80
N LYS A 93 -22.10 -12.94 -10.08
CA LYS A 93 -21.84 -12.74 -8.64
C LYS A 93 -21.02 -11.48 -8.37
N LEU A 94 -20.07 -11.13 -9.24
CA LEU A 94 -19.29 -9.89 -9.11
C LEU A 94 -20.13 -8.61 -9.20
N LEU A 95 -21.31 -8.66 -9.83
CA LEU A 95 -22.25 -7.54 -9.89
C LEU A 95 -23.03 -7.37 -8.58
N ASN A 96 -23.34 -8.47 -7.91
CA ASN A 96 -24.29 -8.50 -6.79
C ASN A 96 -23.61 -8.61 -5.42
N GLU A 97 -22.36 -9.10 -5.38
CA GLU A 97 -21.65 -9.46 -4.16
C GLU A 97 -20.33 -8.68 -4.03
N ASP A 98 -20.33 -7.66 -3.16
CA ASP A 98 -19.15 -6.84 -2.92
C ASP A 98 -17.95 -7.64 -2.39
N GLU A 99 -18.20 -8.68 -1.58
CA GLU A 99 -17.15 -9.57 -1.09
C GLU A 99 -16.44 -10.30 -2.22
N MET A 100 -17.19 -10.88 -3.17
CA MET A 100 -16.62 -11.54 -4.35
C MET A 100 -15.75 -10.58 -5.17
N ARG A 101 -16.19 -9.32 -5.29
CA ARG A 101 -15.42 -8.27 -5.96
C ARG A 101 -14.12 -7.96 -5.22
N ARG A 102 -14.17 -7.87 -3.88
CA ARG A 102 -12.99 -7.64 -3.02
C ARG A 102 -12.00 -8.81 -3.12
N GLU A 103 -12.49 -10.04 -3.06
CA GLU A 103 -11.66 -11.24 -3.19
C GLU A 103 -10.96 -11.30 -4.54
N LEU A 104 -11.70 -11.06 -5.64
CA LEU A 104 -11.11 -11.04 -6.99
C LEU A 104 -10.03 -9.96 -7.09
N LYS A 105 -10.30 -8.74 -6.62
CA LYS A 105 -9.30 -7.66 -6.58
C LYS A 105 -8.07 -8.06 -5.77
N SER A 106 -8.26 -8.70 -4.61
CA SER A 106 -7.15 -9.20 -3.78
C SER A 106 -6.28 -10.22 -4.53
N LYS A 107 -6.91 -11.21 -5.19
CA LYS A 107 -6.20 -12.20 -6.00
C LYS A 107 -5.45 -11.57 -7.18
N LEU A 108 -6.06 -10.57 -7.83
CA LEU A 108 -5.42 -9.82 -8.92
C LEU A 108 -4.27 -8.91 -8.44
N LYS A 109 -4.30 -8.40 -7.19
CA LYS A 109 -3.15 -7.67 -6.62
C LYS A 109 -1.91 -8.55 -6.48
N MET A 110 -2.10 -9.84 -6.21
CA MET A 110 -1.01 -10.81 -6.11
C MET A 110 -0.42 -11.20 -7.47
N VAL A 111 -1.06 -10.80 -8.58
CA VAL A 111 -0.53 -11.02 -9.91
C VAL A 111 0.66 -10.09 -10.15
N GLY A 112 1.79 -10.69 -10.55
CA GLY A 112 3.01 -9.98 -10.91
C GLY A 112 2.89 -9.17 -12.20
N GLY A 113 4.03 -8.74 -12.75
CA GLY A 113 4.10 -7.90 -13.93
C GLY A 113 4.49 -6.47 -13.57
N ASN A 114 5.59 -6.02 -14.17
CA ASN A 114 6.19 -4.70 -13.92
C ASN A 114 5.77 -3.67 -14.99
N ASP A 115 5.01 -4.10 -15.98
CA ASP A 115 4.48 -3.29 -17.05
C ASP A 115 3.01 -3.68 -17.33
N VAL A 116 2.29 -2.76 -17.98
CA VAL A 116 0.85 -2.91 -18.28
C VAL A 116 0.58 -4.15 -19.12
N PRO A 117 1.25 -4.38 -20.27
CA PRO A 117 1.03 -5.61 -21.04
C PRO A 117 1.18 -6.90 -20.23
N THR A 118 2.23 -7.00 -19.43
CA THR A 118 2.53 -8.21 -18.65
C THR A 118 1.50 -8.41 -17.54
N PHE A 119 1.21 -7.38 -16.75
CA PHE A 119 0.20 -7.46 -15.70
C PHE A 119 -1.18 -7.81 -16.28
N THR A 120 -1.64 -7.10 -17.31
CA THR A 120 -2.96 -7.32 -17.90
C THR A 120 -3.11 -8.75 -18.44
N ARG A 121 -2.10 -9.29 -19.14
CA ARG A 121 -2.15 -10.69 -19.61
C ARG A 121 -2.22 -11.68 -18.45
N LEU A 122 -1.43 -11.48 -17.40
CA LEU A 122 -1.42 -12.36 -16.24
C LEU A 122 -2.74 -12.27 -15.45
N ALA A 123 -3.32 -11.08 -15.34
CA ALA A 123 -4.61 -10.85 -14.69
C ALA A 123 -5.74 -11.58 -15.43
N VAL A 124 -5.79 -11.47 -16.77
CA VAL A 124 -6.76 -12.23 -17.56
C VAL A 124 -6.52 -13.73 -17.40
N LYS A 125 -5.27 -14.19 -17.50
CA LYS A 125 -4.91 -15.61 -17.34
C LYS A 125 -5.24 -16.19 -15.97
N ALA A 126 -5.22 -15.35 -14.92
CA ALA A 126 -5.59 -15.76 -13.57
C ALA A 126 -7.09 -16.07 -13.44
N VAL A 127 -7.93 -15.56 -14.35
CA VAL A 127 -9.40 -15.74 -14.29
C VAL A 127 -9.91 -16.63 -15.42
N ILE A 128 -9.36 -16.46 -16.63
CA ILE A 128 -9.85 -17.07 -17.87
C ILE A 128 -8.74 -17.92 -18.47
N SER A 129 -9.01 -19.23 -18.58
CA SER A 129 -8.09 -20.16 -19.24
C SER A 129 -8.04 -19.90 -20.74
N ASP A 130 -7.01 -20.42 -21.42
CA ASP A 130 -6.96 -20.32 -22.89
C ASP A 130 -8.10 -21.08 -23.58
N LYS A 131 -8.60 -22.16 -22.95
CA LYS A 131 -9.75 -22.94 -23.41
C LYS A 131 -11.02 -22.10 -23.44
N LEU A 132 -11.29 -21.35 -22.37
CA LEU A 132 -12.40 -20.40 -22.35
C LEU A 132 -12.14 -19.20 -23.27
N ALA A 133 -10.90 -18.70 -23.32
CA ALA A 133 -10.58 -17.51 -24.10
C ALA A 133 -10.88 -17.67 -25.61
N VAL A 134 -10.92 -18.88 -26.15
CA VAL A 134 -11.32 -19.08 -27.56
C VAL A 134 -12.81 -18.82 -27.80
N ASP A 135 -13.65 -18.87 -26.76
CA ASP A 135 -15.10 -18.71 -26.84
C ASP A 135 -15.58 -17.30 -26.51
N ILE A 136 -14.64 -16.39 -26.26
CA ILE A 136 -14.89 -14.97 -25.99
C ILE A 136 -14.21 -14.13 -27.07
N THR A 137 -14.84 -13.02 -27.45
CA THR A 137 -14.30 -12.10 -28.47
C THR A 137 -14.16 -10.68 -27.93
N TRP A 138 -13.47 -9.82 -28.68
CA TRP A 138 -13.43 -8.38 -28.36
C TRP A 138 -14.67 -7.63 -28.84
N ARG A 139 -15.07 -7.83 -30.10
CA ARG A 139 -16.25 -7.21 -30.74
C ARG A 139 -17.30 -8.28 -31.01
N ARG A 140 -18.05 -8.65 -29.96
CA ARG A 140 -19.20 -9.57 -29.92
C ARG A 140 -19.63 -10.12 -31.30
N THR A 141 -19.71 -11.44 -31.43
CA THR A 141 -20.30 -12.09 -32.61
C THR A 141 -21.67 -12.67 -32.28
N LEU A 142 -22.34 -13.26 -33.27
CA LEU A 142 -23.59 -14.00 -33.05
C LEU A 142 -23.40 -15.19 -32.09
N GLU A 143 -22.22 -15.81 -32.13
CA GLU A 143 -21.92 -17.02 -31.37
C GLU A 143 -21.20 -16.74 -30.05
N LYS A 144 -20.41 -15.65 -29.97
CA LYS A 144 -19.47 -15.42 -28.87
C LYS A 144 -19.66 -14.05 -28.24
N PRO A 145 -19.79 -13.97 -26.89
CA PRO A 145 -19.93 -12.70 -26.21
C PRO A 145 -18.66 -11.85 -26.33
N SER A 146 -18.81 -10.54 -26.09
CA SER A 146 -17.68 -9.64 -25.94
C SER A 146 -17.17 -9.69 -24.50
N ILE A 147 -15.85 -9.74 -24.30
CA ILE A 147 -15.24 -9.61 -22.97
C ILE A 147 -15.64 -8.30 -22.27
N GLN A 148 -15.95 -7.26 -23.05
CA GLN A 148 -16.30 -5.93 -22.54
C GLN A 148 -17.64 -5.90 -21.79
N MET A 149 -18.46 -6.96 -21.93
CA MET A 149 -19.75 -7.08 -21.24
C MET A 149 -19.63 -7.60 -19.80
N PHE A 150 -18.46 -8.11 -19.42
CA PHE A 150 -18.25 -8.76 -18.14
C PHE A 150 -17.65 -7.81 -17.10
N SER A 151 -18.09 -7.93 -15.84
CA SER A 151 -17.54 -7.22 -14.69
C SER A 151 -16.07 -7.50 -14.47
N THR A 152 -15.65 -8.72 -14.77
CA THR A 152 -14.25 -9.16 -14.76
C THR A 152 -13.37 -8.25 -15.60
N TYR A 153 -13.82 -7.84 -16.79
CA TYR A 153 -13.09 -6.89 -17.64
C TYR A 153 -12.95 -5.52 -16.97
N ALA A 154 -14.06 -5.00 -16.43
CA ALA A 154 -14.06 -3.70 -15.76
C ALA A 154 -13.10 -3.70 -14.56
N ILE A 155 -13.08 -4.79 -13.77
CA ILE A 155 -12.18 -4.95 -12.62
C ILE A 155 -10.73 -5.04 -13.06
N ILE A 156 -10.40 -5.85 -14.07
CA ILE A 156 -9.01 -5.95 -14.58
C ILE A 156 -8.54 -4.59 -15.10
N LYS A 157 -9.39 -3.86 -15.82
CA LYS A 157 -9.09 -2.51 -16.31
C LYS A 157 -8.84 -1.53 -15.17
N GLU A 158 -9.74 -1.50 -14.18
CA GLU A 158 -9.61 -0.66 -12.97
C GLU A 158 -8.28 -0.95 -12.24
N MET A 159 -7.97 -2.23 -12.04
CA MET A 159 -6.74 -2.67 -11.38
C MET A 159 -5.49 -2.28 -12.16
N ALA A 160 -5.51 -2.37 -13.50
CA ALA A 160 -4.39 -1.98 -14.34
C ALA A 160 -4.14 -0.46 -14.31
N ILE A 161 -5.20 0.35 -14.39
CA ILE A 161 -5.10 1.83 -14.27
C ILE A 161 -4.58 2.22 -12.89
N SER A 162 -5.09 1.59 -11.83
CA SER A 162 -4.65 1.85 -10.46
C SER A 162 -3.18 1.49 -10.25
N LYS A 163 -2.70 0.39 -10.83
CA LYS A 163 -1.30 -0.05 -10.72
C LYS A 163 -0.34 0.77 -11.60
N PHE A 164 -0.80 1.25 -12.75
CA PHE A 164 0.01 1.97 -13.72
C PHE A 164 -0.66 3.27 -14.17
N PRO A 165 -0.63 4.34 -13.35
CA PRO A 165 -1.41 5.56 -13.57
C PRO A 165 -1.08 6.32 -14.87
N THR A 166 0.09 6.09 -15.47
CA THR A 166 0.51 6.70 -16.73
C THR A 166 -0.10 6.06 -17.97
N SER A 167 -0.85 4.97 -17.79
CA SER A 167 -1.35 4.12 -18.89
C SER A 167 -2.75 4.53 -19.28
N THR A 168 -3.07 4.45 -20.56
CA THR A 168 -4.41 4.76 -21.04
C THR A 168 -5.30 3.52 -21.07
N GLU A 169 -6.61 3.71 -21.07
CA GLU A 169 -7.55 2.62 -21.33
C GLU A 169 -7.27 1.93 -22.67
N LEU A 170 -6.84 2.69 -23.68
CA LEU A 170 -6.51 2.17 -25.00
C LEU A 170 -5.35 1.18 -24.96
N ASP A 171 -4.34 1.42 -24.13
CA ASP A 171 -3.19 0.53 -24.00
C ASP A 171 -3.59 -0.80 -23.38
N ILE A 172 -4.41 -0.76 -22.33
CA ILE A 172 -4.96 -1.95 -21.66
C ILE A 172 -5.86 -2.73 -22.63
N ASN A 173 -6.75 -2.02 -23.35
CA ASN A 173 -7.68 -2.62 -24.29
C ASN A 173 -6.98 -3.33 -25.44
N LYS A 174 -5.89 -2.76 -25.99
CA LYS A 174 -5.06 -3.41 -27.01
C LYS A 174 -4.52 -4.75 -26.51
N VAL A 175 -4.03 -4.79 -25.26
CA VAL A 175 -3.48 -6.02 -24.67
C VAL A 175 -4.56 -7.08 -24.48
N ILE A 176 -5.73 -6.69 -23.93
CA ILE A 176 -6.85 -7.62 -23.75
C ILE A 176 -7.35 -8.13 -25.10
N GLN A 177 -7.52 -7.24 -26.09
CA GLN A 177 -7.92 -7.62 -27.44
C GLN A 177 -6.96 -8.65 -28.05
N GLN A 178 -5.64 -8.40 -27.99
CA GLN A 178 -4.64 -9.35 -28.48
C GLN A 178 -4.67 -10.67 -27.71
N TYR A 179 -4.94 -10.63 -26.40
CA TYR A 179 -5.06 -11.85 -25.60
C TYR A 179 -6.17 -12.77 -26.10
N PHE A 180 -7.37 -12.25 -26.38
CA PHE A 180 -8.46 -13.09 -26.91
C PHE A 180 -8.23 -13.47 -28.38
N LEU A 181 -7.70 -12.55 -29.20
CA LEU A 181 -7.40 -12.82 -30.61
C LEU A 181 -6.48 -14.03 -30.80
N HIS A 182 -5.42 -14.11 -29.99
CA HIS A 182 -4.40 -15.17 -30.09
C HIS A 182 -4.67 -16.38 -29.18
N ALA A 183 -5.87 -16.51 -28.59
CA ALA A 183 -6.17 -17.62 -27.69
C ALA A 183 -6.00 -18.98 -28.37
N ARG A 184 -6.49 -19.12 -29.61
CA ARG A 184 -6.40 -20.36 -30.38
C ARG A 184 -4.95 -20.72 -30.71
N ASP A 185 -4.17 -19.73 -31.14
CA ASP A 185 -2.75 -19.91 -31.44
C ASP A 185 -1.97 -20.38 -30.20
N ARG A 186 -2.30 -19.87 -29.01
CA ARG A 186 -1.68 -20.30 -27.75
C ARG A 186 -1.97 -21.77 -27.44
N ILE A 187 -3.18 -22.25 -27.70
CA ILE A 187 -3.52 -23.67 -27.52
C ILE A 187 -2.69 -24.53 -28.48
N TYR A 188 -2.67 -24.20 -29.77
CA TYR A 188 -1.90 -24.96 -30.77
C TYR A 188 -0.41 -25.00 -30.48
N LYS A 189 0.18 -23.87 -30.04
CA LYS A 189 1.60 -23.80 -29.67
C LYS A 189 1.95 -24.67 -28.47
N ARG A 190 1.02 -24.89 -27.53
CA ARG A 190 1.24 -25.78 -26.37
C ARG A 190 1.12 -27.27 -26.71
N GLN A 191 0.37 -27.62 -27.75
CA GLN A 191 0.14 -29.01 -28.16
C GLN A 191 1.24 -29.58 -29.05
N LYS A 192 2.11 -28.73 -29.63
CA LYS A 192 3.29 -29.21 -30.35
C LYS A 192 4.37 -29.64 -29.34
N PRO A 193 4.78 -30.93 -29.31
CA PRO A 193 6.00 -31.29 -28.62
C PRO A 193 7.19 -30.59 -29.32
N LEU A 194 8.16 -30.16 -28.52
CA LEU A 194 9.48 -29.70 -29.01
C LEU A 194 10.15 -30.79 -29.84
#